data_AF-A0A645B946-F1
#
_entry.id   AF-A0A645B946-F1
#
_cell.length_a   1.000
_cell.length_b   1.000
_cell.length_c   1.000
_cell.angle_alpha   90.00
_cell.angle_beta   90.00
_cell.angle_gamma   90.00
#
_symmetry.space_group_name_H-M   'P 1'
#
loop_
_entity.id
_entity.type
_entity.pdbx_description
1 polymer ?
#
loop_
_entity_poly.entity_id
_entity_poly.type
_entity_poly.pdbx_seq_one_letter_code
_entity_poly.pdbx_strand_id
1 'polypeptide(L)' 'MVAYLALQIMKGKLDYVAVVTKFPQYKEDIDTILIAEGREDLIIK' A
#
# COMPACT_ATOMS: atom_id res chain seq x y z
N MET A 1 0.05 -10.94 -5.15
CA MET A 1 -0.95 -9.89 -5.45
C MET A 1 -0.72 -8.64 -4.60
N VAL A 2 -0.66 -8.75 -3.27
CA VAL A 2 -0.42 -7.60 -2.37
C VAL A 2 0.87 -6.85 -2.70
N ALA A 3 1.98 -7.56 -2.90
CA ALA A 3 3.26 -6.94 -3.30
C ALA A 3 3.16 -6.13 -4.60
N TYR A 4 2.31 -6.53 -5.55
CA TYR A 4 2.09 -5.75 -6.77
C TYR A 4 1.30 -4.47 -6.48
N LEU A 5 0.28 -4.54 -5.63
CA LEU A 5 -0.47 -3.35 -5.21
C LEU A 5 0.43 -2.35 -4.47
N ALA A 6 1.22 -2.84 -3.50
CA ALA A 6 2.20 -2.02 -2.79
C ALA A 6 3.22 -1.39 -3.75
N LEU A 7 3.71 -2.14 -4.74
CA LEU A 7 4.65 -1.62 -5.75
C LEU A 7 4.03 -0.55 -6.66
N GLN A 8 2.73 -0.67 -6.99
CA GLN A 8 2.01 0.35 -7.75
C GLN A 8 1.74 1.60 -6.92
N ILE A 9 1.47 1.45 -5.61
CA ILE A 9 1.35 2.56 -4.66
C ILE A 9 2.70 3.28 -4.54
N MET A 10 3.81 2.55 -4.38
CA MET A 10 5.16 3.12 -4.34
C MET A 10 5.55 3.89 -5.60
N LYS A 11 5.03 3.47 -6.76
CA LYS A 11 5.21 4.13 -8.05
C LYS A 11 4.23 5.29 -8.30
N GLY A 12 3.32 5.58 -7.36
CA GLY A 12 2.30 6.64 -7.49
C GLY A 12 1.23 6.34 -8.54
N LYS A 13 1.11 5.08 -8.99
CA LYS A 13 0.10 4.65 -9.98
C LYS A 13 -1.23 4.25 -9.34
N LEU A 14 -1.20 3.88 -8.06
CA LEU A 14 -2.37 3.59 -7.26
C LEU A 14 -2.34 4.43 -5.99
N ASP A 15 -3.52 4.87 -5.58
CA ASP A 15 -3.70 5.57 -4.32
C ASP A 15 -3.85 4.55 -3.18
N TYR A 16 -3.08 4.72 -2.11
CA TYR A 16 -3.12 3.85 -0.94
C TYR A 16 -4.55 3.74 -0.40
N VAL A 17 -5.24 4.87 -0.24
CA VAL A 17 -6.58 4.93 0.34
C VAL A 17 -7.58 4.17 -0.53
N ALA A 18 -7.50 4.35 -1.86
CA ALA A 18 -8.37 3.65 -2.79
C ALA A 18 -8.15 2.13 -2.76
N VAL A 19 -6.89 1.68 -2.65
CA VAL A 19 -6.55 0.26 -2.59
C VAL A 19 -7.02 -0.37 -1.29
N VAL A 20 -6.75 0.25 -0.14
CA VAL A 20 -7.15 -0.31 1.17
C VAL A 20 -8.66 -0.21 1.40
N THR A 21 -9.34 0.77 0.81
CA THR A 21 -10.81 0.84 0.83
C THR A 21 -11.45 -0.27 0.00
N LYS A 22 -10.87 -0.56 -1.18
CA LYS A 22 -11.38 -1.61 -2.08
C LYS A 22 -11.00 -3.01 -1.63
N PHE A 23 -9.85 -3.15 -0.98
CA PHE A 23 -9.29 -4.41 -0.50
C PHE A 23 -8.82 -4.28 0.95
N PRO A 24 -9.75 -4.09 1.91
CA PRO A 24 -9.40 -3.92 3.32
C PRO A 24 -8.63 -5.12 3.89
N GLN A 25 -8.86 -6.32 3.36
CA GLN A 25 -8.14 -7.53 3.75
C GLN A 25 -6.64 -7.49 3.44
N TYR A 26 -6.19 -6.61 2.54
CA TYR A 26 -4.77 -6.48 2.18
C TYR A 26 -4.10 -5.29 2.87
N LYS A 27 -4.81 -4.53 3.71
CA LYS A 27 -4.27 -3.33 4.35
C LYS A 27 -3.01 -3.64 5.17
N GLU A 28 -3.06 -4.60 6.09
CA GLU A 28 -1.92 -4.94 6.95
C GLU A 28 -0.70 -5.42 6.14
N ASP A 29 -0.93 -6.22 5.10
CA ASP A 29 0.13 -6.70 4.22
C ASP A 29 0.76 -5.55 3.42
N ILE A 30 -0.06 -4.62 2.89
CA ILE A 30 0.42 -3.44 2.18
C ILE A 30 1.21 -2.53 3.12
N ASP A 31 0.72 -2.30 4.33
CA ASP A 31 1.38 -1.49 5.35
C ASP A 31 2.74 -2.11 5.69
N THR A 32 2.79 -3.42 5.94
CA THR A 32 4.04 -4.14 6.23
C THR A 32 5.07 -3.98 5.11
N ILE A 33 4.64 -4.07 3.85
CA ILE A 33 5.54 -3.91 2.70
C ILE A 33 6.02 -2.46 2.58
N LEU A 34 5.12 -1.48 2.72
CA LEU A 34 5.49 -0.06 2.66
C LEU A 34 6.44 0.32 3.81
N ILE A 35 6.21 -0.18 5.02
CA ILE A 35 7.10 0.00 6.18
C ILE A 35 8.47 -0.62 5.92
N ALA A 36 8.51 -1.86 5.42
CA ALA A 36 9.76 -2.56 5.12
C ALA A 36 10.61 -1.84 4.04
N GLU A 37 9.96 -1.19 3.07
CA GLU A 37 10.60 -0.40 2.01
C GLU A 37 10.90 1.05 2.44
N GLY A 38 10.59 1.43 3.68
CA GLY A 38 10.78 2.80 4.20
C GLY A 38 9.86 3.83 3.55
N ARG A 39 8.73 3.38 2.98
CA ARG A 39 7.71 4.18 2.30
C ARG A 39 6.46 4.40 3.17
N GLU A 40 6.67 4.54 4.47
CA GLU A 40 5.61 4.92 5.43
C GLU A 40 4.97 6.27 5.08
N ASP A 41 5.67 7.11 4.31
CA ASP A 41 5.17 8.38 3.77
C ASP A 41 3.90 8.23 2.92
N LEU A 42 3.71 7.05 2.31
CA LEU A 42 2.55 6.76 1.48
C LEU A 42 1.36 6.20 2.27
N ILE A 43 1.56 5.83 3.54
CA ILE A 43 0.50 5.35 4.41
C ILE A 43 -0.22 6.58 4.95
N ILE A 44 -1.33 6.95 4.30
CA ILE A 44 -2.18 8.03 4.77
C ILE A 44 -2.95 7.53 6.00
N LYS A 45 -2.67 8.15 7.16
CA LYS A 45 -3.28 7.85 8.47
C LYS A 45 -4.76 8.20 8.53
#